data_AF-A0A7D9D7A9-F1
#
_entry.id   AF-A0A7D9D7A9-F1
#
_cell.length_a   1.000
_cell.length_b   1.000
_cell.length_c   1.000
_cell.angle_alpha   90.00
_cell.angle_beta   90.00
_cell.angle_gamma   90.00
#
_symmetry.space_group_name_H-M   'P 1'
#
loop_
_entity.id
_entity.type
_entity.pdbx_description
1 polymer ?
#
loop_
_entity_poly.entity_id
_entity_poly.type
_entity_poly.pdbx_seq_one_letter_code
_entity_poly.pdbx_strand_id
1 'polypeptide(L)'
;MGNAKQKEKGVAIKAVIADPDFVTKLNECTTIMTPIDIQIKIFQRDAVPCSDVYKAFVELEEKMRNLPNVEAGKKAYLVELVHKRFDFVYGDAHGVAYLLDPRYMGDAASAASERNFSTFGCIHSKLRNRLGPEKVKKLVYIKTNSLQMSDVLLKDIIVED
;
A
#
# COMPACT_ATOMS: atom_id res chain seq x y z
N MET A 1 -2.09 32.75 45.02
CA MET A 1 -1.48 31.40 45.04
C MET A 1 -2.38 30.45 44.25
N GLY A 2 -1.85 29.68 43.29
CA GLY A 2 -2.66 28.74 42.50
C GLY A 2 -3.28 27.63 43.37
N ASN A 3 -4.46 27.13 42.97
CA ASN A 3 -5.20 26.12 43.74
C ASN A 3 -4.46 24.77 43.77
N ALA A 4 -4.83 23.89 44.72
CA ALA A 4 -4.16 22.60 44.92
C ALA A 4 -4.11 21.70 43.66
N LYS A 5 -5.19 21.64 42.86
CA LYS A 5 -5.24 20.91 41.58
C LYS A 5 -4.29 21.51 40.53
N GLN A 6 -4.08 22.83 40.54
CA GLN A 6 -3.13 23.48 39.64
C GLN A 6 -1.68 23.14 40.03
N LYS A 7 -1.38 23.05 41.33
CA LYS A 7 -0.06 22.60 41.80
C LYS A 7 0.20 21.14 41.43
N GLU A 8 -0.77 20.26 41.60
CA GLU A 8 -0.65 18.84 41.25
C GLU A 8 -0.39 18.64 39.75
N LYS A 9 -1.14 19.31 38.89
CA LYS A 9 -0.87 19.34 37.44
C LYS A 9 0.53 19.86 37.12
N GLY A 10 0.96 20.94 37.80
CA GLY A 10 2.29 21.51 37.62
C GLY A 10 3.42 20.54 37.99
N VAL A 11 3.26 19.77 39.07
CA VAL A 11 4.22 18.72 39.47
C VAL A 11 4.28 17.61 38.42
N ALA A 12 3.14 17.14 37.92
CA ALA A 12 3.10 16.10 36.89
C ALA A 12 3.79 16.54 35.58
N ILE A 13 3.50 17.77 35.11
CA ILE A 13 4.14 18.33 33.91
C ILE A 13 5.66 18.45 34.13
N LYS A 14 6.07 18.94 35.30
CA LYS A 14 7.50 19.09 35.61
C LYS A 14 8.22 17.74 35.64
N ALA A 15 7.56 16.68 36.13
CA ALA A 15 8.11 15.33 36.11
C ALA A 15 8.31 14.79 34.69
N VAL A 16 7.36 15.05 33.77
CA VAL A 16 7.47 14.64 32.36
C VAL A 16 8.58 15.40 31.63
N ILE A 17 8.68 16.72 31.84
CA ILE A 17 9.69 17.56 31.15
C ILE A 17 11.10 17.30 31.70
N ALA A 18 11.22 16.94 32.98
CA ALA A 18 12.50 16.62 33.61
C ALA A 18 12.96 15.17 33.36
N ASP A 19 12.15 14.35 32.68
CA ASP A 19 12.53 12.99 32.28
C ASP A 19 13.77 13.05 31.36
N PRO A 20 14.87 12.34 31.68
CA PRO A 20 16.09 12.35 30.86
C PRO A 20 15.86 11.94 29.40
N ASP A 21 14.85 11.09 29.16
CA ASP A 21 14.50 10.59 27.83
C ASP A 21 13.40 11.43 27.16
N PHE A 22 12.95 12.53 27.78
CA PHE A 22 11.84 13.34 27.26
C PHE A 22 12.05 13.73 25.80
N VAL A 23 13.24 14.25 25.48
CA VAL A 23 13.58 14.69 24.11
C VAL A 23 13.61 13.51 23.15
N THR A 24 14.14 12.36 23.57
CA THR A 24 14.19 11.13 22.77
C THR A 24 12.78 10.63 22.44
N LYS A 25 11.90 10.54 23.45
CA LYS A 25 10.49 10.15 23.29
C LYS A 25 9.74 11.14 22.39
N LEU A 26 9.98 12.44 22.54
CA LEU A 26 9.38 13.48 21.71
C LEU A 26 9.80 13.36 20.24
N ASN A 27 11.08 13.09 19.98
CA ASN A 27 11.59 12.86 18.63
C ASN A 27 11.02 11.58 18.01
N GLU A 28 10.88 10.51 18.81
CA GLU A 28 10.22 9.27 18.37
C GLU A 28 8.75 9.54 17.97
N CYS A 29 7.98 10.24 18.81
CA CYS A 29 6.61 10.64 18.49
C CYS A 29 6.54 11.47 17.21
N THR A 30 7.43 12.46 17.06
CA THR A 30 7.49 13.31 15.85
C THR A 30 7.78 12.48 14.60
N THR A 31 8.67 11.50 14.72
CA THR A 31 9.02 10.58 13.63
C THR A 31 7.82 9.73 13.20
N ILE A 32 7.05 9.22 14.16
CA ILE A 32 5.84 8.42 13.89
C ILE A 32 4.71 9.27 13.31
N MET A 33 4.49 10.49 13.81
CA MET A 33 3.39 11.35 13.35
C MET A 33 3.62 11.95 11.97
N THR A 34 4.87 12.28 11.61
CA THR A 34 5.22 12.93 10.34
C THR A 34 4.60 12.27 9.09
N PRO A 35 4.73 10.95 8.85
CA PRO A 35 4.12 10.31 7.69
C PRO A 35 2.58 10.36 7.71
N ILE A 36 1.96 10.35 8.89
CA ILE A 36 0.50 10.44 9.04
C ILE A 36 0.03 11.87 8.70
N ASP A 37 0.71 12.88 9.24
CA ASP A 37 0.40 14.28 8.97
C ASP A 37 0.50 14.62 7.48
N ILE A 38 1.46 14.03 6.77
CA ILE A 38 1.59 14.19 5.32
C ILE A 38 0.34 13.65 4.61
N GLN A 39 -0.14 12.45 4.97
CA GLN A 39 -1.35 11.89 4.35
C GLN A 39 -2.59 12.72 4.70
N ILE A 40 -2.75 13.14 5.96
CA ILE A 40 -3.85 14.01 6.37
C ILE A 40 -3.88 15.30 5.54
N LYS A 41 -2.72 15.95 5.36
CA LYS A 41 -2.61 17.17 4.54
C LYS A 41 -2.99 16.92 3.07
N ILE A 42 -2.64 15.77 2.51
CA ILE A 42 -3.03 15.40 1.14
C ILE A 42 -4.56 15.30 1.04
N PHE A 43 -5.20 14.57 1.96
CA PHE A 43 -6.65 14.34 1.95
C PHE A 43 -7.50 15.54 2.38
N GLN A 44 -6.89 16.59 2.94
CA GLN A 44 -7.56 17.86 3.29
C GLN A 44 -7.58 18.88 2.15
N ARG A 45 -6.98 18.57 0.99
CA ARG A 45 -7.00 19.47 -0.17
C ARG A 45 -8.42 19.60 -0.75
N ASP A 46 -8.68 20.72 -1.42
CA ASP A 46 -9.99 21.04 -2.00
C ASP A 46 -10.50 20.00 -3.01
N ALA A 47 -9.59 19.27 -3.65
CA ALA A 47 -9.91 18.19 -4.56
C ALA A 47 -8.90 17.05 -4.40
N VAL A 48 -9.39 15.88 -4.00
CA VAL A 48 -8.59 14.65 -3.86
C VAL A 48 -9.32 13.52 -4.56
N PRO A 49 -8.76 12.94 -5.63
CA PRO A 49 -9.41 11.84 -6.33
C PRO A 49 -9.37 10.57 -5.48
N CYS A 50 -10.41 9.75 -5.58
CA CYS A 50 -10.51 8.49 -4.85
C CYS A 50 -9.41 7.47 -5.23
N SER A 51 -8.74 7.66 -6.37
CA SER A 51 -7.58 6.88 -6.79
C SER A 51 -6.37 7.06 -5.86
N ASP A 52 -6.24 8.19 -5.18
CA ASP A 52 -5.11 8.47 -4.28
C ASP A 52 -5.17 7.64 -2.99
N VAL A 53 -6.36 7.13 -2.61
CA VAL A 53 -6.57 6.40 -1.36
C VAL A 53 -5.71 5.13 -1.29
N TYR A 54 -5.77 4.27 -2.32
CA TYR A 54 -4.97 3.05 -2.34
C TYR A 54 -3.47 3.35 -2.27
N LYS A 55 -3.01 4.31 -3.10
CA LYS A 55 -1.60 4.71 -3.16
C LYS A 55 -1.10 5.23 -1.81
N ALA A 56 -1.88 6.09 -1.17
CA ALA A 56 -1.54 6.69 0.12
C ALA A 56 -1.31 5.65 1.21
N PHE A 57 -2.14 4.60 1.26
CA PHE A 57 -1.99 3.54 2.26
C PHE A 57 -0.79 2.63 1.99
N VAL A 58 -0.51 2.31 0.72
CA VAL A 58 0.72 1.58 0.34
C VAL A 58 1.96 2.35 0.76
N GLU A 59 2.03 3.65 0.45
CA GLU A 59 3.16 4.49 0.86
C GLU A 59 3.25 4.69 2.37
N LEU A 60 2.11 4.83 3.06
CA LEU A 60 2.08 4.99 4.50
C LEU A 60 2.60 3.74 5.21
N GLU A 61 2.20 2.57 4.73
CA GLU A 61 2.67 1.28 5.24
C GLU A 61 4.20 1.15 5.08
N GLU A 62 4.72 1.43 3.88
CA GLU A 62 6.16 1.41 3.61
C GLU A 62 6.93 2.37 4.54
N LYS A 63 6.40 3.58 4.74
CA LYS A 63 6.96 4.56 5.67
C LYS A 63 6.97 4.03 7.11
N MET A 64 5.89 3.38 7.56
CA MET A 64 5.80 2.80 8.91
C MET A 64 6.79 1.64 9.12
N ARG A 65 7.00 0.79 8.11
CA ARG A 65 8.01 -0.28 8.15
C ARG A 65 9.44 0.29 8.27
N ASN A 66 9.70 1.39 7.58
CA ASN A 66 11.04 1.96 7.43
C ASN A 66 11.35 3.14 8.37
N LEU A 67 10.55 3.38 9.42
CA LEU A 67 10.82 4.48 10.36
C LEU A 67 12.20 4.37 11.02
N PRO A 68 13.02 5.44 11.05
CA PRO A 68 14.28 5.43 11.79
C PRO A 68 14.02 5.47 13.30
N ASN A 69 14.92 4.90 14.09
CA ASN A 69 14.92 5.02 15.56
C ASN A 69 13.64 4.55 16.27
N VAL A 70 12.87 3.64 15.65
CA VAL A 70 11.69 3.00 16.23
C VAL A 70 11.92 1.50 16.30
N GLU A 71 11.56 0.89 17.42
CA GLU A 71 11.66 -0.56 17.66
C GLU A 71 10.83 -1.37 16.66
N ALA A 72 11.34 -2.54 16.23
CA ALA A 72 10.67 -3.41 15.27
C ALA A 72 9.25 -3.82 15.70
N GLY A 73 9.04 -4.14 16.98
CA GLY A 73 7.71 -4.49 17.51
C GLY A 73 6.71 -3.35 17.37
N LYS A 74 7.13 -2.11 17.65
CA LYS A 74 6.30 -0.92 17.47
C LYS A 74 5.96 -0.68 15.99
N LYS A 75 6.93 -0.85 15.09
CA LYS A 75 6.71 -0.74 13.63
C LYS A 75 5.68 -1.75 13.14
N ALA A 76 5.78 -3.00 13.57
CA ALA A 76 4.83 -4.05 13.21
C ALA A 76 3.41 -3.69 13.69
N TYR A 77 3.28 -3.19 14.92
CA TYR A 77 2.02 -2.70 15.46
C TYR A 77 1.46 -1.50 14.66
N LEU A 78 2.31 -0.53 14.31
CA LEU A 78 1.90 0.62 13.48
C LEU A 78 1.40 0.18 12.11
N VAL A 79 2.08 -0.77 11.46
CA VAL A 79 1.65 -1.35 10.20
C VAL A 79 0.30 -2.04 10.37
N GLU A 80 0.10 -2.84 11.42
CA GLU A 80 -1.19 -3.47 11.71
C GLU A 80 -2.32 -2.43 11.89
N LEU A 81 -2.05 -1.30 12.53
CA LEU A 81 -3.01 -0.19 12.64
C LEU A 81 -3.32 0.45 11.28
N VAL A 82 -2.32 0.59 10.41
CA VAL A 82 -2.53 1.07 9.03
C VAL A 82 -3.45 0.13 8.27
N HIS A 83 -3.23 -1.18 8.35
CA HIS A 83 -4.10 -2.20 7.74
C HIS A 83 -5.53 -2.13 8.28
N LYS A 84 -5.70 -2.11 9.61
CA LYS A 84 -7.04 -1.97 10.22
C LYS A 84 -7.76 -0.72 9.76
N ARG A 85 -7.03 0.39 9.61
CA ARG A 85 -7.62 1.65 9.13
C ARG A 85 -7.95 1.57 7.65
N PHE A 86 -7.10 0.95 6.84
CA PHE A 86 -7.34 0.69 5.43
C PHE A 86 -8.61 -0.13 5.25
N ASP A 87 -8.75 -1.27 5.93
CA ASP A 87 -9.94 -2.14 5.85
C ASP A 87 -11.23 -1.40 6.22
N PHE A 88 -11.15 -0.46 7.16
CA PHE A 88 -12.31 0.34 7.57
C PHE A 88 -12.75 1.36 6.51
N VAL A 89 -11.81 1.97 5.77
CA VAL A 89 -12.12 3.06 4.81
C VAL A 89 -12.17 2.59 3.36
N TYR A 90 -11.53 1.47 3.05
CA TYR A 90 -11.37 0.99 1.69
C TYR A 90 -12.69 0.44 1.14
N GLY A 91 -12.83 0.55 -0.18
CA GLY A 91 -13.98 0.05 -0.90
C GLY A 91 -13.65 -0.07 -2.38
N ASP A 92 -14.42 -0.87 -3.11
CA ASP A 92 -14.12 -1.24 -4.50
C ASP A 92 -13.87 -0.03 -5.41
N ALA A 93 -14.59 1.07 -5.19
CA ALA A 93 -14.43 2.32 -5.93
C ALA A 93 -13.00 2.89 -5.84
N HIS A 94 -12.34 2.81 -4.68
CA HIS A 94 -10.95 3.25 -4.51
C HIS A 94 -9.99 2.42 -5.35
N GLY A 95 -10.17 1.10 -5.37
CA GLY A 95 -9.35 0.17 -6.15
C GLY A 95 -9.53 0.35 -7.65
N VAL A 96 -10.77 0.46 -8.10
CA VAL A 96 -11.09 0.70 -9.52
C VAL A 96 -10.56 2.06 -9.96
N ALA A 97 -10.74 3.11 -9.15
CA ALA A 97 -10.21 4.43 -9.45
C ALA A 97 -8.68 4.41 -9.55
N TYR A 98 -7.98 3.77 -8.61
CA TYR A 98 -6.53 3.62 -8.66
C TYR A 98 -6.07 2.90 -9.94
N LEU A 99 -6.74 1.81 -10.30
CA LEU A 99 -6.40 1.00 -11.48
C LEU A 99 -6.61 1.76 -12.81
N LEU A 100 -7.64 2.59 -12.88
CA LEU A 100 -8.00 3.35 -14.08
C LEU A 100 -7.33 4.72 -14.15
N ASP A 101 -6.62 5.15 -13.10
CA ASP A 101 -5.93 6.43 -13.07
C ASP A 101 -4.66 6.37 -13.94
N PRO A 102 -4.55 7.19 -15.00
CA PRO A 102 -3.36 7.24 -15.84
C PRO A 102 -2.07 7.55 -15.07
N ARG A 103 -2.17 8.23 -13.91
CA ARG A 103 -1.02 8.53 -13.04
C ARG A 103 -0.43 7.28 -12.39
N TYR A 104 -1.21 6.20 -12.26
CA TYR A 104 -0.83 4.95 -11.58
C TYR A 104 -0.82 3.73 -12.51
N MET A 105 -1.26 3.88 -13.76
CA MET A 105 -1.45 2.81 -14.74
C MET A 105 -0.14 2.11 -15.18
N GLY A 106 1.03 2.63 -14.78
CA GLY A 106 2.35 2.13 -15.16
C GLY A 106 2.89 0.91 -14.39
N ASP A 107 2.31 0.53 -13.24
CA ASP A 107 3.02 -0.37 -12.32
C ASP A 107 2.62 -1.86 -12.40
N ALA A 108 1.50 -2.22 -13.05
CA ALA A 108 1.12 -3.65 -13.19
C ALA A 108 0.09 -3.93 -14.30
N ALA A 109 -0.81 -2.97 -14.56
CA ALA A 109 -1.91 -3.16 -15.48
C ALA A 109 -1.46 -3.19 -16.95
N SER A 110 -0.47 -2.38 -17.34
CA SER A 110 0.08 -2.39 -18.71
C SER A 110 0.67 -3.75 -19.03
N ALA A 111 1.60 -4.29 -18.23
CA ALA A 111 2.27 -5.54 -18.55
C ALA A 111 1.33 -6.77 -18.57
N ALA A 112 0.33 -6.83 -17.70
CA ALA A 112 -0.68 -7.90 -17.73
C ALA A 112 -1.64 -7.73 -18.91
N SER A 113 -2.09 -6.50 -19.19
CA SER A 113 -2.97 -6.19 -20.32
C SER A 113 -2.25 -6.38 -21.66
N GLU A 114 -0.98 -5.99 -21.78
CA GLU A 114 -0.12 -6.19 -22.94
C GLU A 114 0.16 -7.67 -23.18
N ARG A 115 0.41 -8.47 -22.13
CA ARG A 115 0.54 -9.93 -22.25
C ARG A 115 -0.77 -10.58 -22.71
N ASN A 116 -1.90 -10.13 -22.18
CA ASN A 116 -3.21 -10.59 -22.63
C ASN A 116 -3.46 -10.20 -24.09
N PHE A 117 -3.27 -8.92 -24.44
CA PHE A 117 -3.47 -8.40 -25.80
C PHE A 117 -2.51 -9.04 -26.81
N SER A 118 -1.27 -9.30 -26.41
CA SER A 118 -0.26 -10.04 -27.19
C SER A 118 -0.65 -11.51 -27.36
N THR A 119 -1.21 -12.15 -26.33
CA THR A 119 -1.74 -13.51 -26.43
C THR A 119 -2.96 -13.59 -27.33
N PHE A 120 -3.90 -12.64 -27.21
CA PHE A 120 -4.99 -12.46 -28.16
C PHE A 120 -4.45 -12.23 -29.57
N GLY A 121 -3.43 -11.38 -29.72
CA GLY A 121 -2.70 -11.17 -30.97
C GLY A 121 -2.10 -12.46 -31.54
N CYS A 122 -1.48 -13.31 -30.72
CA CYS A 122 -0.99 -14.63 -31.14
C CYS A 122 -2.11 -15.59 -31.56
N ILE A 123 -3.20 -15.64 -30.79
CA ILE A 123 -4.35 -16.51 -31.05
C ILE A 123 -5.07 -16.08 -32.33
N HIS A 124 -5.14 -14.77 -32.62
CA HIS A 124 -5.82 -14.22 -33.79
C HIS A 124 -4.92 -14.05 -35.03
N SER A 125 -3.61 -13.79 -34.88
CA SER A 125 -2.75 -13.32 -36.00
C SER A 125 -2.22 -14.42 -36.94
N LYS A 126 -2.09 -15.68 -36.50
CA LYS A 126 -1.47 -16.72 -37.35
C LYS A 126 -2.37 -17.87 -37.80
N LEU A 127 -3.59 -17.93 -37.30
CA LEU A 127 -4.66 -18.75 -37.85
C LEU A 127 -5.91 -17.88 -37.87
N ARG A 128 -6.26 -17.33 -39.05
CA ARG A 128 -7.59 -16.80 -39.31
C ARG A 128 -8.60 -17.94 -39.08
N ASN A 129 -9.03 -18.13 -37.83
CA ASN A 129 -9.81 -19.29 -37.44
C ASN A 129 -11.18 -18.83 -36.95
N ARG A 130 -12.23 -19.51 -37.43
CA ARG A 130 -13.65 -19.30 -37.12
C ARG A 130 -13.99 -19.68 -35.66
N LEU A 131 -13.20 -19.22 -34.70
CA LEU A 131 -13.41 -19.50 -33.29
C LEU A 131 -14.48 -18.56 -32.74
N GLY A 132 -15.55 -19.12 -32.19
CA GLY A 132 -16.55 -18.35 -31.45
C GLY A 132 -15.97 -17.76 -30.16
N PRO A 133 -16.55 -16.67 -29.64
CA PRO A 133 -16.00 -15.88 -28.53
C PRO A 133 -15.71 -16.70 -27.27
N GLU A 134 -16.52 -17.71 -26.97
CA GLU A 134 -16.33 -18.58 -25.81
C GLU A 134 -15.12 -19.51 -25.91
N LYS A 135 -14.77 -19.96 -27.13
CA LYS A 135 -13.56 -20.77 -27.35
C LYS A 135 -12.29 -19.92 -27.21
N VAL A 136 -12.35 -18.66 -27.65
CA VAL A 136 -11.24 -17.71 -27.52
C VAL A 136 -10.94 -17.43 -26.05
N LYS A 137 -11.97 -17.12 -25.23
CA LYS A 137 -11.79 -16.89 -23.79
C LYS A 137 -11.12 -18.07 -23.09
N LYS A 138 -11.58 -19.30 -23.36
CA LYS A 138 -10.99 -20.52 -22.78
C LYS A 138 -9.53 -20.73 -23.19
N LEU A 139 -9.20 -20.48 -24.46
CA LEU A 139 -7.82 -20.61 -24.96
C LEU A 139 -6.88 -19.58 -24.34
N VAL A 140 -7.33 -18.33 -24.21
CA VAL A 140 -6.57 -17.27 -23.51
C VAL A 140 -6.31 -17.68 -22.06
N TYR A 141 -7.35 -18.14 -21.36
CA TYR A 141 -7.23 -18.60 -19.97
C TYR A 141 -6.22 -19.76 -19.83
N ILE A 142 -6.33 -20.79 -20.67
CA ILE A 142 -5.40 -21.94 -20.66
C ILE A 142 -3.97 -21.48 -20.96
N LYS A 143 -3.78 -20.60 -21.95
CA LYS A 143 -2.46 -20.09 -22.33
C LYS A 143 -1.83 -19.26 -21.22
N THR A 144 -2.59 -18.35 -20.62
CA THR A 144 -2.12 -17.50 -19.52
C THR A 144 -1.73 -18.35 -18.30
N ASN A 145 -2.57 -19.31 -17.91
CA ASN A 145 -2.25 -20.22 -16.81
C ASN A 145 -1.06 -21.12 -17.11
N SER A 146 -0.94 -21.65 -18.34
CA SER A 146 0.18 -22.49 -18.75
C SER A 146 1.51 -21.74 -18.71
N LEU A 147 1.53 -20.44 -19.06
CA LEU A 147 2.73 -19.59 -18.95
C LEU A 147 3.07 -19.30 -17.49
N GLN A 148 2.07 -19.05 -16.65
CA GLN A 148 2.28 -18.83 -15.22
C GLN A 148 2.80 -20.09 -14.52
N MET A 149 2.30 -21.27 -14.85
CA MET A 149 2.78 -22.53 -14.27
C MET A 149 4.19 -22.91 -14.75
N SER A 150 4.56 -22.58 -16.00
CA SER A 150 5.95 -22.78 -16.44
C SER A 150 6.93 -21.84 -15.73
N ASP A 151 6.53 -20.61 -15.42
CA ASP A 151 7.35 -19.66 -14.66
C ASP A 151 7.52 -20.09 -13.20
N VAL A 152 6.50 -20.70 -12.59
CA VAL A 152 6.59 -21.25 -11.23
C VAL A 152 7.52 -22.46 -11.19
N LEU A 153 7.38 -23.40 -12.13
CA LEU A 153 8.25 -24.59 -12.20
C LEU A 153 9.71 -24.24 -12.54
N LEU A 154 9.96 -23.18 -13.33
CA LEU A 154 11.32 -22.71 -13.60
C LEU A 154 11.98 -22.03 -12.39
N LYS A 155 11.19 -21.37 -11.54
CA LYS A 155 11.71 -20.77 -10.30
C LYS A 155 12.04 -21.82 -9.25
N ASP A 156 11.24 -22.89 -9.16
CA ASP A 156 11.48 -23.99 -8.22
C ASP A 156 12.72 -24.83 -8.59
N ILE A 157 13.15 -24.83 -9.86
CA ILE A 157 14.35 -25.53 -10.33
C ILE A 157 15.64 -24.69 -10.17
N ILE A 158 15.53 -23.35 -10.08
CA ILE A 158 16.70 -22.44 -10.02
C ILE A 158 17.00 -21.99 -8.58
N VAL A 159 16.15 -22.34 -7.59
CA VAL A 159 16.32 -21.95 -6.17
C VAL A 159 16.79 -23.10 -5.27
N GLU A 160 17.16 -24.26 -5.84
CA GLU A 160 18.03 -25.24 -5.16
C GLU A 160 19.46 -25.17 -5.70
N ASP A 161 20.21 -24.16 -5.25
CA ASP A 161 21.64 -24.18 -4.91
C ASP A 161 22.05 -22.87 -4.23
#